data_AF-G9Y8B7-F1
#
_entry.id   AF-G9Y8B7-F1
#
_cell.length_a   1.000
_cell.length_b   1.000
_cell.length_c   1.000
_cell.angle_alpha   90.00
_cell.angle_beta   90.00
_cell.angle_gamma   90.00
#
_symmetry.space_group_name_H-M   'P 1'
#
loop_
_entity.id
_entity.type
_entity.pdbx_description
1 polymer ?
#
loop_
_entity_poly.entity_id
_entity_poly.type
_entity_poly.pdbx_seq_one_letter_code
_entity_poly.pdbx_strand_id
1 'polypeptide(L)'
;MDYSNTKTCYYDKKNILQAYKKHLSFENDSVRNDFIQNIQIGKNQQVKNQGNTISVKYTWKGDRHLSVLQEYEGGETETLFDYDGKNTKVTINSSAD
;
A
#
# COMPACT_ATOMS: atom_id res chain seq x y z
N MET A 1 22.23 4.05 10.14
CA MET A 1 21.14 4.39 11.08
C MET A 1 19.86 4.06 10.33
N ASP A 2 19.38 2.85 10.49
CA ASP A 2 18.17 2.34 9.84
C ASP A 2 16.97 3.11 10.37
N TYR A 3 16.48 4.07 9.58
CA TYR A 3 15.33 4.88 9.93
C TYR A 3 14.06 4.13 9.49
N SER A 4 13.59 3.20 10.33
CA SER A 4 12.30 2.55 10.12
C SER A 4 11.18 3.44 10.67
N ASN A 5 10.34 3.99 9.79
CA ASN A 5 9.14 4.72 10.22
C ASN A 5 7.90 3.86 10.00
N THR A 6 7.12 3.64 11.08
CA THR A 6 5.85 2.92 11.00
C THR A 6 4.70 3.85 11.31
N LYS A 7 3.74 3.95 10.38
CA LYS A 7 2.48 4.67 10.54
C LYS A 7 1.31 3.69 10.46
N THR A 8 0.28 3.87 11.27
CA THR A 8 -0.92 3.04 11.23
C THR A 8 -2.17 3.91 11.12
N CYS A 9 -3.07 3.53 10.21
CA CYS A 9 -4.38 4.14 10.00
C CYS A 9 -5.48 3.08 10.14
N TYR A 10 -6.62 3.47 10.71
CA TYR A 10 -7.77 2.59 10.87
C TYR A 10 -8.96 3.11 10.07
N TYR A 11 -9.53 2.26 9.21
CA TYR A 11 -10.68 2.58 8.38
C TYR A 11 -11.90 1.75 8.82
N ASP A 12 -12.79 2.37 9.59
CA ASP A 12 -14.03 1.77 10.09
C ASP A 12 -15.00 1.43 8.93
N LYS A 13 -15.61 0.24 9.00
CA LYS A 13 -16.62 -0.26 8.04
C LYS A 13 -16.16 -0.16 6.58
N LYS A 14 -14.88 -0.44 6.34
CA LYS A 14 -14.29 -0.44 5.01
C LYS A 14 -13.57 -1.74 4.76
N ASN A 15 -13.84 -2.34 3.61
CA ASN A 15 -13.01 -3.40 3.05
C ASN A 15 -11.73 -2.82 2.42
N ILE A 16 -10.83 -3.70 1.98
CA ILE A 16 -9.52 -3.28 1.44
C ILE A 16 -9.67 -2.31 0.27
N LEU A 17 -10.55 -2.55 -0.71
CA LEU A 17 -10.71 -1.63 -1.85
C LEU A 17 -11.17 -0.23 -1.41
N GLN A 18 -12.08 -0.16 -0.45
CA GLN A 18 -12.59 1.11 0.07
C GLN A 18 -11.53 1.84 0.90
N ALA A 19 -10.79 1.11 1.74
CA ALA A 19 -9.69 1.66 2.52
C ALA A 19 -8.55 2.15 1.61
N TYR A 20 -8.22 1.38 0.58
CA TYR A 20 -7.22 1.72 -0.44
C TYR A 20 -7.56 3.02 -1.16
N LYS A 21 -8.76 3.13 -1.74
CA LYS A 21 -9.20 4.37 -2.41
C LYS A 21 -9.19 5.56 -1.47
N LYS A 22 -9.60 5.36 -0.21
CA LYS A 22 -9.63 6.43 0.79
C LYS A 22 -8.21 6.85 1.20
N HIS A 23 -7.29 5.90 1.37
CA HIS A 23 -5.89 6.18 1.63
C HIS A 23 -5.32 7.07 0.51
N LEU A 24 -5.45 6.64 -0.75
CA LEU A 24 -4.96 7.40 -1.91
C LEU A 24 -5.58 8.80 -2.04
N SER A 25 -6.81 9.00 -1.57
CA SER A 25 -7.48 10.31 -1.61
C SER A 25 -6.91 11.34 -0.62
N PHE A 26 -6.24 10.88 0.44
CA PHE A 26 -5.59 11.76 1.42
C PHE A 26 -4.11 12.01 1.13
N GLU A 27 -3.51 11.18 0.28
CA GLU A 27 -2.12 11.34 -0.14
C GLU A 27 -1.99 12.40 -1.24
N ASN A 28 -0.83 13.05 -1.28
CA ASN A 28 -0.48 14.00 -2.35
C ASN A 28 -0.32 13.27 -3.69
N ASP A 29 -0.40 14.02 -4.80
CA ASP A 29 -0.37 13.45 -6.15
C ASP A 29 0.87 12.59 -6.44
N SER A 30 2.05 12.97 -5.95
CA SER A 30 3.27 12.16 -6.12
C SER A 30 3.11 10.76 -5.54
N VAL A 31 2.71 10.67 -4.27
CA VAL A 31 2.47 9.38 -3.61
C VAL A 31 1.34 8.63 -4.29
N ARG A 32 0.24 9.31 -4.63
CA ARG A 32 -0.90 8.69 -5.33
C ARG A 32 -0.50 8.04 -6.65
N ASN A 33 0.40 8.67 -7.40
CA ASN A 33 0.87 8.18 -8.69
C ASN A 33 1.82 6.98 -8.57
N ASP A 34 2.43 6.76 -7.40
CA ASP A 34 3.25 5.59 -7.13
C ASP A 34 2.42 4.29 -6.96
N PHE A 35 1.10 4.42 -6.83
CA PHE A 35 0.16 3.31 -6.67
C PHE A 35 -0.63 2.99 -7.95
N ILE A 36 -1.11 1.75 -8.08
CA ILE A 36 -2.03 1.31 -9.13
C ILE A 36 -3.45 1.66 -8.70
N GLN A 37 -4.16 2.52 -9.43
CA GLN A 37 -5.47 3.00 -8.98
C GLN A 37 -6.58 1.93 -8.95
N ASN A 38 -6.51 0.94 -9.84
CA ASN A 38 -7.55 -0.06 -10.05
C ASN A 38 -7.06 -1.48 -9.76
N ILE A 39 -6.85 -1.78 -8.48
CA ILE A 39 -6.47 -3.12 -8.02
C ILE A 39 -7.65 -4.09 -8.06
N GLN A 40 -7.34 -5.37 -8.30
CA GLN A 40 -8.31 -6.48 -8.24
C GLN A 40 -8.04 -7.32 -6.98
N ILE A 41 -9.08 -7.58 -6.18
CA ILE A 41 -8.98 -8.43 -4.97
C ILE A 41 -8.44 -9.81 -5.34
N GLY A 42 -7.49 -10.31 -4.55
CA GLY A 42 -6.94 -11.66 -4.67
C GLY A 42 -5.99 -11.87 -5.85
N LYS A 43 -5.72 -10.83 -6.66
CA LYS A 43 -4.85 -10.92 -7.82
C LYS A 43 -3.54 -10.19 -7.58
N ASN A 44 -2.46 -10.95 -7.51
CA ASN A 44 -1.10 -10.38 -7.42
C ASN A 44 -0.77 -9.62 -8.69
N GLN A 45 -0.09 -8.48 -8.54
CA GLN A 45 0.29 -7.60 -9.64
C GLN A 45 1.67 -7.02 -9.36
N GLN A 46 2.45 -6.75 -10.41
CA GLN A 46 3.68 -5.98 -10.30
C GLN A 46 3.79 -5.06 -11.51
N VAL A 47 4.17 -3.81 -11.27
CA VAL A 47 4.41 -2.81 -12.30
C VAL A 47 5.76 -2.17 -12.03
N LYS A 48 6.52 -1.91 -13.10
CA LYS A 48 7.80 -1.20 -13.05
C LYS A 48 7.61 0.23 -13.50
N ASN A 49 8.44 1.14 -12.99
CA ASN A 49 8.43 2.57 -13.34
C ASN A 49 7.05 3.22 -13.12
N GLN A 50 6.42 2.96 -11.98
CA GLN A 50 5.11 3.53 -11.62
C GLN A 50 5.30 4.80 -10.80
N GLY A 51 4.93 5.95 -11.34
CA GLY A 51 5.18 7.23 -10.66
C GLY A 51 6.68 7.45 -10.46
N ASN A 52 7.09 7.61 -9.20
CA ASN A 52 8.48 7.77 -8.78
C ASN A 52 9.11 6.44 -8.32
N THR A 53 8.37 5.33 -8.35
CA THR A 53 8.89 4.02 -7.93
C THR A 53 9.65 3.35 -9.07
N ILE A 54 10.71 2.63 -8.71
CA ILE A 54 11.35 1.64 -9.59
C ILE A 54 10.35 0.51 -9.88
N SER A 55 9.65 0.07 -8.84
CA SER A 55 8.74 -1.06 -8.90
C SER A 55 7.69 -0.95 -7.80
N VAL A 56 6.46 -1.35 -8.13
CA VAL A 56 5.39 -1.54 -7.16
C VAL A 56 4.81 -2.94 -7.29
N LYS A 57 4.76 -3.68 -6.18
CA LYS A 57 4.31 -5.07 -6.13
C LYS A 57 3.15 -5.22 -5.15
N TYR A 58 2.05 -5.78 -5.64
CA TYR A 58 0.85 -6.11 -4.90
C TYR A 58 0.81 -7.61 -4.66
N THR A 59 0.82 -8.00 -3.39
CA THR A 59 0.75 -9.40 -2.96
C THR A 59 -0.48 -9.60 -2.08
N TRP A 60 -1.41 -10.43 -2.56
CA TRP A 60 -2.60 -10.81 -1.84
C TRP A 60 -2.41 -12.12 -1.10
N LYS A 61 -2.97 -12.20 0.10
CA LYS A 61 -3.18 -13.45 0.83
C LYS A 61 -4.68 -13.59 1.10
N GLY A 62 -5.34 -14.25 0.15
CA GLY A 62 -6.80 -14.30 0.09
C GLY A 62 -7.39 -12.92 -0.24
N ASP A 63 -8.60 -12.65 0.25
CA ASP A 63 -9.35 -11.41 0.04
C ASP A 63 -9.24 -10.42 1.20
N ARG A 64 -8.48 -10.77 2.26
CA ARG A 64 -8.41 -10.01 3.51
C ARG A 64 -7.05 -9.41 3.84
N HIS A 65 -6.04 -9.71 3.04
CA HIS A 65 -4.69 -9.21 3.25
C HIS A 65 -4.07 -8.81 1.93
N LEU A 66 -3.60 -7.56 1.85
CA LEU A 66 -2.84 -7.03 0.73
C LEU A 66 -1.56 -6.39 1.28
N SER A 67 -0.41 -6.78 0.76
CA SER A 67 0.85 -6.04 0.89
C SER A 67 1.15 -5.32 -0.41
N VAL A 68 1.48 -4.03 -0.33
CA VAL A 68 1.95 -3.20 -1.42
C VAL A 68 3.38 -2.80 -1.11
N LEU A 69 4.35 -3.36 -1.84
CA LEU A 69 5.75 -3.01 -1.71
C LEU A 69 6.14 -2.04 -2.83
N GLN A 70 6.65 -0.87 -2.45
CA GLN A 70 7.13 0.17 -3.36
C GLN A 70 8.64 0.32 -3.19
N GLU A 71 9.37 0.10 -4.28
CA GLU A 71 10.82 0.23 -4.34
C GLU A 71 11.20 1.58 -4.96
N TYR A 72 12.13 2.28 -4.31
CA TYR A 72 12.67 3.58 -4.74
C TYR A 72 14.20 3.50 -4.82
N GLU A 73 14.85 4.47 -5.47
CA GLU A 73 16.32 4.47 -5.60
C GLU A 73 17.08 4.57 -4.25
N GLY A 74 16.41 5.00 -3.17
CA GLY A 74 17.02 5.17 -1.84
C GLY A 74 16.33 4.39 -0.71
N GLY A 75 15.53 3.38 -1.03
CA GLY A 75 14.86 2.55 -0.03
C GLY A 75 13.53 1.98 -0.50
N GLU A 76 12.75 1.47 0.45
CA GLU A 76 11.46 0.85 0.17
C GLU A 76 10.37 1.30 1.14
N THR A 77 9.12 1.22 0.69
CA THR A 77 7.96 1.41 1.54
C THR A 77 6.98 0.26 1.33
N GLU A 78 6.63 -0.41 2.42
CA GLU A 78 5.60 -1.43 2.45
C GLU A 78 4.31 -0.87 3.06
N THR A 79 3.20 -0.95 2.33
CA THR A 79 1.87 -0.64 2.83
C THR A 79 1.03 -1.91 2.92
N LEU A 80 0.66 -2.28 4.14
CA LEU A 80 -0.15 -3.45 4.47
C LEU A 80 -1.60 -3.03 4.71
N PHE A 81 -2.54 -3.75 4.10
CA PHE A 81 -3.98 -3.62 4.32
C PHE A 81 -4.52 -4.93 4.88
N ASP A 82 -5.01 -4.89 6.12
CA ASP A 82 -5.55 -6.06 6.84
C ASP A 82 -7.04 -5.84 7.16
N TYR A 83 -7.91 -6.68 6.62
CA TYR A 83 -9.36 -6.62 6.83
C TYR A 83 -9.84 -7.65 7.84
N ASP A 84 -10.43 -7.19 8.95
CA ASP A 84 -10.90 -8.07 10.04
C ASP A 84 -12.26 -8.74 9.75
N GLY A 85 -12.93 -8.36 8.66
CA GLY A 85 -14.32 -8.73 8.36
C GLY A 85 -15.30 -7.58 8.56
N LYS A 86 -14.89 -6.51 9.25
CA LYS A 86 -15.65 -5.27 9.40
C LYS A 86 -14.81 -4.03 9.10
N ASN A 87 -13.56 -3.97 9.56
CA ASN A 87 -12.69 -2.80 9.37
C ASN A 87 -11.39 -3.18 8.68
N THR A 88 -10.74 -2.17 8.09
CA THR A 88 -9.39 -2.34 7.50
C THR A 88 -8.38 -1.53 8.29
N LYS A 89 -7.33 -2.20 8.77
CA LYS A 89 -6.12 -1.56 9.29
C LYS A 89 -5.14 -1.37 8.13
N VAL A 90 -4.53 -0.19 8.06
CA VAL A 90 -3.46 0.11 7.11
C VAL A 90 -2.19 0.41 7.88
N THR A 91 -1.12 -0.33 7.61
CA THR A 91 0.18 -0.13 8.23
C THR A 91 1.18 0.23 7.14
N ILE A 92 1.89 1.33 7.29
CA ILE A 92 2.91 1.80 6.35
C ILE A 92 4.25 1.69 7.07
N ASN A 93 5.18 0.93 6.50
CA ASN A 93 6.54 0.77 6.96
C ASN A 93 7.46 1.33 5.88
N SER A 94 8.28 2.31 6.23
CA SER A 94 9.30 2.85 5.33
C SER A 94 10.67 2.56 5.89
N SER A 95 11.56 2.07 5.02
CA SER A 95 12.94 1.74 5.32
C SER A 95 13.85 2.44 4.31
N ALA A 96 14.89 3.11 4.80
CA ALA A 96 15.94 3.69 3.95
C ALA A 96 17.14 2.74 3.92
N ASP A 97 17.78 2.63 2.75
CA ASP A 97 19.05 1.91 2.57
C ASP A 97 20.25 2.73 3.09
#